data_AF-A0A1C6ADZ0-F1
#
_entry.id   AF-A0A1C6ADZ0-F1
#
_cell.length_a   1.000
_cell.length_b   1.000
_cell.length_c   1.000
_cell.angle_alpha   90.00
_cell.angle_beta   90.00
_cell.angle_gamma   90.00
#
_symmetry.space_group_name_H-M   'P 1'
#
loop_
_entity.id
_entity.type
_entity.pdbx_description
1 polymer ?
#
loop_
_entity_poly.entity_id
_entity_poly.type
_entity_poly.pdbx_seq_one_letter_code
_entity_poly.pdbx_strand_id
1 'polypeptide(L)' 'MAFFNSAVGTLQTLVIALGAGLGIWGAINLMEGYGNDNPGANAHVR' A
#
# COMPACT_ATOMS: atom_id res chain seq x y z
N MET A 1 -34.67 0.66 6.93
CA MET A 1 -33.27 1.16 6.84
C MET A 1 -32.19 0.14 7.25
N ALA A 2 -32.51 -0.93 7.99
CA ALA A 2 -31.50 -1.87 8.51
C ALA A 2 -30.63 -2.56 7.44
N PHE A 3 -31.24 -2.98 6.32
CA PHE A 3 -30.51 -3.61 5.22
C PHE A 3 -29.41 -2.71 4.64
N PHE A 4 -29.74 -1.46 4.32
CA PHE A 4 -28.78 -0.52 3.75
C PHE A 4 -27.65 -0.19 4.72
N ASN A 5 -27.93 -0.06 6.02
CA ASN A 5 -26.89 0.15 7.03
C ASN A 5 -25.90 -1.03 7.10
N SER A 6 -26.40 -2.26 7.01
CA SER A 6 -25.56 -3.47 7.00
C SER A 6 -24.70 -3.55 5.72
N ALA A 7 -25.28 -3.21 4.57
CA ALA A 7 -24.57 -3.16 3.30
C ALA A 7 -23.44 -2.11 3.31
N VAL A 8 -23.72 -0.90 3.81
CA VAL A 8 -22.72 0.16 3.98
C VAL A 8 -21.61 -0.28 4.94
N GLY A 9 -21.96 -0.91 6.07
CA GLY A 9 -20.97 -1.44 7.01
C GLY A 9 -20.02 -2.46 6.36
N THR A 10 -20.57 -3.39 5.58
CA THR A 10 -19.77 -4.40 4.87
C THR A 10 -18.84 -3.76 3.85
N LEU A 11 -19.35 -2.82 3.05
CA LEU A 11 -18.55 -2.09 2.06
C LEU A 11 -17.44 -1.28 2.71
N GLN A 12 -17.73 -0.62 3.83
CA GLN A 12 -16.74 0.15 4.58
C GLN A 12 -15.60 -0.74 5.08
N THR A 13 -15.90 -1.91 5.64
CA THR A 13 -14.89 -2.88 6.07
C THR A 13 -13.97 -3.29 4.91
N LEU A 14 -14.56 -3.58 3.74
CA LEU A 14 -13.79 -3.95 2.56
C LEU A 14 -12.89 -2.82 2.06
N VAL A 15 -13.41 -1.60 1.98
CA VAL A 15 -12.65 -0.42 1.53
C VAL A 15 -11.47 -0.14 2.46
N ILE A 16 -11.68 -0.21 3.77
CA ILE A 16 -10.61 0.00 4.75
C ILE A 16 -9.55 -1.09 4.62
N ALA A 17 -9.95 -2.36 4.55
CA ALA A 17 -9.01 -3.47 4.44
C ALA A 17 -8.17 -3.40 3.15
N LEU A 18 -8.80 -3.12 2.01
CA LEU A 18 -8.11 -2.98 0.72
C LEU A 18 -7.23 -1.72 0.70
N GLY A 19 -7.72 -0.59 1.19
CA GLY A 19 -6.96 0.66 1.27
C GLY A 19 -5.73 0.54 2.16
N ALA A 20 -5.86 -0.11 3.33
CA ALA A 20 -4.74 -0.37 4.22
C ALA A 20 -3.72 -1.33 3.56
N GLY A 21 -4.19 -2.41 2.93
CA GLY A 21 -3.33 -3.36 2.23
C GLY A 21 -2.52 -2.71 1.09
N LEU A 22 -3.18 -1.93 0.23
CA LEU A 22 -2.54 -1.21 -0.86
C LEU A 22 -1.60 -0.11 -0.35
N GLY A 23 -1.97 0.58 0.74
CA GLY A 23 -1.12 1.59 1.37
C GLY A 23 0.19 1.01 1.87
N ILE A 24 0.14 -0.13 2.57
CA ILE A 24 1.32 -0.84 3.06
C ILE A 24 2.16 -1.34 1.88
N TRP A 25 1.53 -1.97 0.89
CA TRP A 25 2.20 -2.46 -0.32
C TRP A 25 2.94 -1.33 -1.05
N GLY A 26 2.29 -0.18 -1.25
CA GLY A 26 2.89 0.98 -1.88
C GLY A 26 4.07 1.56 -1.08
N ALA A 27 3.95 1.60 0.24
CA ALA A 27 5.04 2.04 1.11
C ALA A 27 6.26 1.11 1.02
N ILE A 28 6.05 -0.20 1.00
CA ILE A 28 7.12 -1.19 0.84
C ILE A 28 7.82 -1.00 -0.51
N ASN A 29 7.08 -0.92 -1.62
CA ASN A 29 7.68 -0.72 -2.94
C ASN A 29 8.50 0.57 -3.03
N LEU A 30 8.04 1.64 -2.38
CA LEU A 30 8.79 2.89 -2.32
C LEU A 30 10.10 2.71 -1.53
N MET A 31 10.08 1.96 -0.43
CA MET A 31 11.26 1.64 0.36
C MET A 31 12.21 0.66 -0.35
N GLU A 32 11.71 -0.30 -1.13
CA GLU A 32 12.53 -1.24 -1.92
C GLU A 32 13.29 -0.53 -3.05
N GLY A 33 12.65 0.43 -3.72
CA GLY A 33 13.33 1.28 -4.72
C GLY A 33 14.23 2.36 -4.09
N TYR A 34 14.10 2.62 -2.78
CA TYR A 34 14.87 3.64 -2.08
C TYR A 34 16.31 3.17 -1.86
N GLY A 35 17.25 3.76 -2.59
CA GLY A 35 18.69 3.49 -2.46
C GLY A 35 19.25 2.50 -3.48
N ASN A 36 18.45 1.53 -3.96
CA ASN A 36 18.88 0.58 -5.01
C ASN A 36 19.09 1.25 -6.38
N ASP A 37 18.24 2.22 -6.74
CA ASP A 37 18.32 2.96 -8.00
C ASP A 37 19.18 4.24 -7.89
N ASN A 38 19.91 4.41 -6.78
CA ASN A 38 20.81 5.53 -6.57
C ASN A 38 22.15 5.29 -7.29
N PRO A 39 22.56 6.16 -8.24
CA PRO A 39 23.83 6.01 -8.95
C PRO A 39 25.06 5.96 -8.03
N GLY A 40 25.00 6.62 -6.87
CA GLY A 40 26.05 6.58 -5.85
C GLY A 40 26.12 5.27 -5.05
N ALA A 41 25.02 4.53 -4.93
CA ALA A 41 25.00 3.23 -4.26
C ALA A 41 25.65 2.14 -5.13
N ASN A 42 25.48 2.25 -6.45
CA ASN A 42 26.09 1.35 -7.44
C ASN A 42 27.52 1.76 -7.86
N ALA A 43 28.09 2.82 -7.27
CA ALA A 43 29.40 3.36 -7.64
C ALA A 43 30.56 2.38 -7.35
N HIS A 44 30.36 1.40 -6.47
CA HIS A 44 31.35 0.39 -6.08
C HIS A 44 31.16 -0.97 -6.79
N VAL A 45 30.08 -1.16 -7.56
CA VAL A 45 29.78 -2.42 -8.27
C VAL A 45 30.37 -2.41 -9.69
N ARG A 46 31.51 -1.73 -9.87
CA ARG A 46 32.30 -1.74 -11.11
C ARG A 46 33.56 -2.56 -10.92
#